data_AF-A0A6N9QII1-F1
#
_entry.id   AF-A0A6N9QII1-F1
#
_cell.length_a   1.000
_cell.length_b   1.000
_cell.length_c   1.000
_cell.angle_alpha   90.00
_cell.angle_beta   90.00
_cell.angle_gamma   90.00
#
_symmetry.space_group_name_H-M   'P 1'
#
loop_
_entity.id
_entity.type
_entity.pdbx_description
1 polymer ?
#
loop_
_entity_poly.entity_id
_entity_poly.type
_entity_poly.pdbx_seq_one_letter_code
_entity_poly.pdbx_strand_id
1 'polypeptide(L)'
;MLTKSLTDDLAWAVQRELVNNYFNKPDTPDISSLSPQTQAMLSQTQAMVKLELRQNQQAEELERVNADLQEFKQDIPLLGVEEIKVSNAVKKKGVDCLGGKQSAAYGDNSIRGKVYADIHRQLKREFGVTTYKAIKRRECDLAIGVVEAYELPRVLQEEINAANRQIIM
;
A
#
# COMPACT_ATOMS: atom_id res chain seq x y z
N MET A 1 82.28 3.96 -2.56
CA MET A 1 80.93 3.67 -3.09
C MET A 1 80.98 2.37 -3.85
N LEU A 2 80.41 1.29 -3.30
CA LEU A 2 80.21 0.06 -4.06
C LEU A 2 78.87 0.20 -4.79
N THR A 3 78.89 0.72 -6.01
CA THR A 3 77.78 0.55 -6.95
C THR A 3 77.75 -0.92 -7.32
N LYS A 4 76.94 -1.71 -6.60
CA LYS A 4 76.64 -3.09 -6.98
C LYS A 4 75.95 -3.02 -8.33
N SER A 5 76.67 -3.37 -9.38
CA SER A 5 76.13 -3.46 -10.73
C SER A 5 74.98 -4.46 -10.71
N LEU A 6 73.91 -4.13 -11.43
CA LEU A 6 72.70 -4.94 -11.60
C LEU A 6 72.99 -6.16 -12.51
N THR A 7 74.12 -6.82 -12.28
CA THR A 7 74.70 -7.89 -13.10
C THR A 7 74.86 -9.17 -12.27
N ASP A 8 74.45 -9.15 -11.01
CA ASP A 8 74.43 -10.31 -10.13
C ASP A 8 73.09 -11.03 -10.30
N ASP A 9 73.13 -12.35 -10.49
CA ASP A 9 71.94 -13.19 -10.65
C ASP A 9 71.01 -13.08 -9.44
N LEU A 10 71.57 -12.83 -8.25
CA LEU A 10 70.82 -12.59 -7.03
C LEU A 10 70.04 -11.27 -7.09
N ALA A 11 70.62 -10.22 -7.66
CA ALA A 11 69.96 -8.92 -7.81
C ALA A 11 68.77 -9.02 -8.78
N TRP A 12 68.93 -9.74 -9.89
CA TRP A 12 67.85 -10.01 -10.84
C TRP A 12 66.75 -10.90 -10.25
N ALA A 13 67.11 -11.88 -9.41
CA ALA A 13 66.13 -12.73 -8.73
C ALA A 13 65.27 -11.92 -7.75
N VAL A 14 65.90 -11.12 -6.89
CA VAL A 14 65.19 -10.24 -5.94
C VAL A 14 64.31 -9.23 -6.66
N GLN A 15 64.81 -8.62 -7.74
CA GLN A 15 64.00 -7.68 -8.54
C GLN A 15 62.77 -8.36 -9.15
N ARG A 16 62.92 -9.56 -9.72
CA ARG A 16 61.78 -10.31 -10.28
C ARG A 16 60.76 -10.67 -9.21
N GLU A 17 61.21 -11.08 -8.02
CA GLU A 17 60.33 -11.38 -6.90
C GLU A 17 59.55 -10.14 -6.42
N LEU A 18 60.22 -8.99 -6.28
CA LEU A 18 59.58 -7.73 -5.92
C LEU A 18 58.55 -7.27 -6.95
N VAL A 19 58.90 -7.33 -8.25
CA VAL A 19 58.00 -7.00 -9.36
C VAL A 19 56.80 -7.95 -9.37
N ASN A 20 57.04 -9.26 -9.23
CA ASN A 20 55.96 -10.25 -9.19
C ASN A 20 55.04 -10.04 -7.99
N ASN A 21 55.57 -9.77 -6.79
CA ASN A 21 54.75 -9.52 -5.60
C ASN A 21 53.96 -8.21 -5.69
N TYR A 22 54.48 -7.20 -6.40
CA TYR A 22 53.78 -5.94 -6.62
C TYR A 22 52.66 -6.06 -7.65
N PHE A 23 52.92 -6.70 -8.80
CA PHE A 23 51.97 -6.78 -9.91
C PHE A 23 51.05 -8.01 -9.86
N ASN A 24 51.46 -9.12 -9.24
CA ASN A 24 50.67 -10.35 -9.08
C ASN A 24 50.25 -10.54 -7.61
N LYS A 25 49.82 -9.46 -6.96
CA LYS A 25 49.31 -9.56 -5.58
C LYS A 25 48.07 -10.46 -5.60
N PRO A 26 48.02 -11.56 -4.81
CA PRO A 26 46.83 -12.41 -4.78
C PRO A 26 45.63 -11.59 -4.30
N ASP A 27 44.47 -11.75 -4.95
CA ASP A 27 43.23 -11.03 -4.63
C ASP A 27 42.77 -11.26 -3.19
N THR A 28 43.19 -12.37 -2.58
CA THR A 28 42.92 -12.70 -1.18
C THR A 28 44.21 -12.59 -0.35
N PRO A 29 44.25 -11.74 0.70
CA PRO A 29 45.38 -11.71 1.61
C PRO A 29 45.55 -13.08 2.28
N ASP A 30 46.78 -13.58 2.34
CA ASP A 30 47.07 -14.86 3.00
C ASP A 30 46.85 -14.70 4.52
N ILE A 31 45.72 -15.24 4.97
CA ILE A 31 45.27 -15.13 6.36
C ILE A 31 46.10 -16.05 7.26
N SER A 32 46.75 -17.08 6.68
CA SER A 32 47.49 -18.10 7.43
C SER A 32 48.82 -17.59 8.00
N SER A 33 49.40 -16.55 7.39
CA SER A 33 50.63 -15.90 7.87
C SER A 33 50.40 -14.90 9.02
N LEU A 34 49.15 -14.64 9.39
CA LEU A 34 48.78 -13.69 10.45
C LEU A 34 48.86 -14.34 11.84
N SER A 35 49.00 -13.52 12.90
CA SER A 35 48.98 -14.04 14.27
C SER A 35 47.62 -14.66 14.61
N PRO A 36 47.54 -15.71 15.45
CA PRO A 36 46.27 -16.32 15.83
C PRO A 36 45.23 -15.31 16.36
N GLN A 37 45.70 -14.27 17.07
CA GLN A 37 44.84 -13.21 17.59
C GLN A 37 44.25 -12.32 16.48
N THR A 38 45.02 -12.01 15.43
CA THR A 38 44.53 -11.21 14.29
C THR A 38 43.60 -12.01 13.38
N GLN A 39 43.85 -13.31 13.21
CA GLN A 39 42.92 -14.21 12.50
C GLN A 39 41.57 -14.31 13.21
N ALA A 40 41.57 -14.45 14.54
CA ALA A 40 40.34 -14.48 15.34
C ALA A 40 39.57 -13.14 15.29
N MET A 41 40.28 -12.01 15.29
CA MET A 41 39.65 -10.69 15.15
C MET A 41 38.99 -10.53 13.78
N LEU A 42 39.69 -10.89 12.69
CA LEU A 42 39.14 -10.82 11.33
C LEU A 42 37.90 -11.70 11.15
N SER A 43 37.92 -12.92 11.68
CA SER A 43 36.76 -13.82 11.60
C SER A 43 35.56 -13.27 12.38
N GLN A 44 35.80 -12.65 13.55
CA GLN A 44 34.76 -11.95 14.30
C GLN A 44 34.21 -10.74 13.54
N THR A 45 35.06 -9.89 12.96
CA THR A 45 34.63 -8.74 12.15
C THR A 45 33.80 -9.21 10.94
N GLN A 46 34.24 -10.25 10.23
CA GLN A 46 33.47 -10.82 9.12
C GLN A 46 32.11 -11.36 9.58
N ALA A 47 32.03 -11.99 10.75
CA ALA A 47 30.77 -12.43 11.32
C ALA A 47 29.84 -11.26 11.65
N MET A 48 30.37 -10.16 12.24
CA MET A 48 29.58 -8.96 12.53
C MET A 48 29.06 -8.30 11.25
N VAL A 49 29.91 -8.12 10.22
CA VAL A 49 29.49 -7.57 8.93
C VAL A 49 28.39 -8.41 8.27
N LYS A 50 28.50 -9.75 8.33
CA LYS A 50 27.44 -10.65 7.82
C LYS A 50 26.14 -10.52 8.61
N LEU A 51 26.22 -10.31 9.93
CA LEU A 51 25.04 -10.09 10.77
C LEU A 51 24.38 -8.75 10.45
N GLU A 52 25.15 -7.67 10.34
CA GLU A 52 24.64 -6.34 9.95
C GLU A 52 23.97 -6.38 8.57
N LEU A 53 24.59 -7.04 7.58
CA LEU A 53 24.00 -7.19 6.25
C LEU A 53 22.65 -7.93 6.32
N ARG A 54 22.56 -9.01 7.10
CA ARG A 54 21.30 -9.74 7.31
C ARG A 54 20.25 -8.88 8.01
N GLN A 55 20.64 -8.10 9.01
CA GLN A 55 19.73 -7.19 9.71
C GLN A 55 19.18 -6.13 8.76
N ASN A 56 20.02 -5.54 7.91
CA ASN A 56 19.58 -4.56 6.92
C ASN A 56 18.61 -5.18 5.90
N GLN A 57 18.92 -6.38 5.39
CA GLN A 57 18.02 -7.11 4.49
C GLN A 57 16.67 -7.39 5.14
N GLN A 58 16.66 -7.82 6.41
CA GLN A 58 15.42 -8.05 7.16
C GLN A 58 14.64 -6.75 7.38
N ALA A 59 15.30 -5.63 7.65
CA ALA A 59 14.65 -4.33 7.80
C ALA A 59 13.96 -3.90 6.50
N GLU A 60 14.64 -4.04 5.35
CA GLU A 60 14.05 -3.76 4.04
C GLU A 60 12.86 -4.66 3.72
N GLU A 61 12.94 -5.95 4.04
CA GLU A 61 11.81 -6.88 3.87
C GLU A 61 10.61 -6.50 4.74
N LEU A 62 10.86 -6.10 6.00
CA LEU A 62 9.80 -5.65 6.90
C LEU A 62 9.13 -4.38 6.40
N GLU A 63 9.89 -3.44 5.85
CA GLU A 63 9.32 -2.23 5.24
C GLU A 63 8.43 -2.56 4.03
N ARG A 64 8.90 -3.46 3.16
CA ARG A 64 8.11 -3.93 2.00
C ARG A 64 6.83 -4.61 2.45
N VAL A 65 6.92 -5.56 3.37
CA VAL A 65 5.74 -6.27 3.90
C VAL A 65 4.77 -5.28 4.56
N ASN A 66 5.27 -4.29 5.31
CA ASN A 66 4.40 -3.28 5.89
C ASN A 66 3.70 -2.44 4.80
N ALA A 67 4.41 -2.04 3.75
CA ALA A 67 3.82 -1.30 2.64
C ALA A 67 2.71 -2.11 1.95
N ASP A 68 2.99 -3.37 1.61
CA ASP A 68 2.02 -4.29 1.01
C ASP A 68 0.79 -4.49 1.91
N LEU A 69 0.98 -4.58 3.23
CA LEU A 69 -0.12 -4.68 4.18
C LEU A 69 -0.96 -3.41 4.24
N GLN A 70 -0.35 -2.22 4.12
CA GLN A 70 -1.13 -0.98 4.07
C GLN A 70 -1.93 -0.88 2.77
N GLU A 71 -1.35 -1.26 1.64
CA GLU A 71 -2.06 -1.30 0.36
C GLU A 71 -3.23 -2.29 0.40
N PHE A 72 -2.99 -3.50 0.90
CA PHE A 72 -4.01 -4.52 1.04
C PHE A 72 -5.19 -4.04 1.91
N LYS A 73 -4.92 -3.33 3.02
CA LYS A 73 -5.97 -2.75 3.88
C LYS A 73 -6.87 -1.76 3.15
N GLN A 74 -6.39 -1.12 2.10
CA GLN A 74 -7.15 -0.16 1.30
C GLN A 74 -7.96 -0.81 0.18
N ASP A 75 -7.50 -1.95 -0.31
CA ASP A 75 -8.11 -2.69 -1.41
C ASP A 75 -9.17 -3.72 -0.97
N ILE A 76 -9.22 -4.04 0.31
CA ILE A 76 -10.31 -4.84 0.87
C ILE A 76 -11.65 -4.09 0.83
N PRO A 77 -12.78 -4.83 0.78
CA PRO A 77 -14.11 -4.24 0.85
C PRO A 77 -14.35 -3.38 2.10
N LEU A 78 -15.42 -2.57 2.06
CA LEU A 78 -15.89 -1.80 3.20
C LEU A 78 -16.03 -2.69 4.44
N LEU A 79 -15.65 -2.17 5.62
CA LEU A 79 -15.94 -2.83 6.90
C LEU A 79 -17.12 -2.14 7.56
N GLY A 80 -17.53 -2.70 8.71
CA GLY A 80 -18.71 -2.25 9.42
C GLY A 80 -18.77 -0.73 9.65
N VAL A 81 -17.64 -0.06 9.95
CA VAL A 81 -17.63 1.38 10.18
C VAL A 81 -17.93 2.15 8.89
N GLU A 82 -17.28 1.80 7.79
CA GLU A 82 -17.50 2.43 6.48
C GLU A 82 -18.88 2.08 5.91
N GLU A 83 -19.34 0.84 6.09
CA GLU A 83 -20.69 0.42 5.72
C GLU A 83 -21.76 1.27 6.41
N ILE A 84 -21.56 1.58 7.70
CA ILE A 84 -22.47 2.46 8.47
C ILE A 84 -22.44 3.88 7.90
N LYS A 85 -21.27 4.43 7.58
CA LYS A 85 -21.15 5.77 6.99
C LYS A 85 -21.93 5.88 5.68
N VAL A 86 -21.71 4.94 4.76
CA VAL A 86 -22.44 4.90 3.48
C VAL A 86 -23.93 4.70 3.70
N SER A 87 -24.33 3.79 4.61
CA SER A 87 -25.75 3.57 4.93
C SER A 87 -26.42 4.83 5.48
N ASN A 88 -25.73 5.59 6.34
CA ASN A 88 -26.25 6.83 6.90
C ASN A 88 -26.36 7.93 5.84
N ALA A 89 -25.39 8.03 4.92
CA ALA A 89 -25.48 8.94 3.78
C ALA A 89 -26.69 8.61 2.90
N VAL A 90 -26.92 7.32 2.60
CA VAL A 90 -28.09 6.87 1.82
C VAL A 90 -29.39 7.19 2.54
N LYS A 91 -29.48 6.94 3.86
CA LYS A 91 -30.67 7.29 4.66
C LYS A 91 -30.95 8.78 4.67
N LYS A 92 -29.92 9.60 4.87
CA LYS A 92 -30.04 11.06 4.85
C LYS A 92 -30.56 11.52 3.49
N LYS A 93 -29.88 11.13 2.41
CA LYS A 93 -30.27 11.50 1.05
C LYS A 93 -31.68 11.00 0.70
N GLY A 94 -32.01 9.76 1.02
CA GLY A 94 -33.33 9.20 0.77
C GLY A 94 -34.45 9.96 1.47
N VAL A 95 -34.25 10.38 2.72
CA VAL A 95 -35.21 11.24 3.45
C VAL A 95 -35.35 12.60 2.77
N ASP A 96 -34.23 13.23 2.40
CA ASP A 96 -34.23 14.55 1.73
C ASP A 96 -34.99 14.49 0.40
N CYS A 97 -34.76 13.44 -0.39
CA CYS A 97 -35.42 13.18 -1.66
C CYS A 97 -36.94 12.99 -1.55
N LEU A 98 -37.42 12.44 -0.45
CA LEU A 98 -38.85 12.18 -0.22
C LEU A 98 -39.59 13.39 0.35
N GLY A 99 -38.86 14.45 0.76
CA GLY A 99 -39.45 15.64 1.38
C GLY A 99 -39.50 15.58 2.92
N GLY A 100 -38.68 14.72 3.54
CA GLY A 100 -38.55 14.60 5.00
C GLY A 100 -39.35 13.43 5.60
N LYS A 101 -39.09 13.13 6.88
CA LYS A 101 -39.70 11.97 7.58
C LYS A 101 -41.23 12.10 7.80
N GLN A 102 -41.73 13.33 7.82
CA GLN A 102 -43.16 13.63 8.00
C GLN A 102 -43.92 13.70 6.66
N SER A 103 -43.24 13.48 5.53
CA SER A 103 -43.86 13.53 4.21
C SER A 103 -44.72 12.29 3.94
N ALA A 104 -45.78 12.47 3.14
CA ALA A 104 -46.64 11.39 2.68
C ALA A 104 -45.82 10.31 1.94
N ALA A 105 -44.92 10.76 1.06
CA ALA A 105 -44.08 9.91 0.25
C ALA A 105 -43.12 9.06 1.09
N TYR A 106 -42.63 9.56 2.23
CA TYR A 106 -41.82 8.77 3.16
C TYR A 106 -42.64 7.72 3.91
N GLY A 107 -43.91 8.01 4.20
CA GLY A 107 -44.86 7.07 4.80
C GLY A 107 -45.22 5.90 3.87
N ASP A 108 -45.29 6.14 2.56
CA ASP A 108 -45.57 5.12 1.56
C ASP A 108 -44.38 4.16 1.37
N ASN A 109 -44.58 2.89 1.74
CA ASN A 109 -43.57 1.83 1.60
C ASN A 109 -43.15 1.58 0.15
N SER A 110 -44.05 1.76 -0.81
CA SER A 110 -43.79 1.54 -2.24
C SER A 110 -42.86 2.62 -2.80
N ILE A 111 -43.25 3.89 -2.62
CA ILE A 111 -42.46 5.05 -3.11
C ILE A 111 -41.11 5.08 -2.41
N ARG A 112 -41.09 4.93 -1.07
CA ARG A 112 -39.85 4.85 -0.30
C ARG A 112 -38.97 3.71 -0.79
N GLY A 113 -39.52 2.51 -0.98
CA GLY A 113 -38.80 1.35 -1.47
C GLY A 113 -38.13 1.59 -2.84
N LYS A 114 -38.86 2.21 -3.78
CA LYS A 114 -38.32 2.58 -5.10
C LYS A 114 -37.14 3.55 -5.00
N VAL A 115 -37.26 4.61 -4.19
CA VAL A 115 -36.20 5.62 -4.03
C VAL A 115 -34.92 5.00 -3.48
N TYR A 116 -35.02 4.23 -2.39
CA TYR A 116 -33.84 3.58 -1.81
C TYR A 116 -33.22 2.54 -2.75
N ALA A 117 -34.06 1.79 -3.48
CA ALA A 117 -33.58 0.83 -4.47
C ALA A 117 -32.81 1.53 -5.61
N ASP A 118 -33.29 2.69 -6.06
CA ASP A 118 -32.63 3.46 -7.11
C ASP A 118 -31.30 4.05 -6.66
N ILE A 119 -31.23 4.65 -5.46
CA ILE A 119 -29.98 5.13 -4.86
C ILE A 119 -28.95 3.99 -4.80
N HIS A 120 -29.34 2.83 -4.29
CA HIS A 120 -28.44 1.67 -4.22
C HIS A 120 -28.06 1.15 -5.61
N ARG A 121 -28.95 1.23 -6.60
CA ARG A 121 -28.66 0.81 -7.99
C ARG A 121 -27.66 1.76 -8.65
N GLN A 122 -27.82 3.06 -8.50
CA GLN A 122 -26.85 4.05 -8.97
C GLN A 122 -25.50 3.82 -8.31
N LEU A 123 -25.46 3.69 -6.98
CA LEU A 123 -24.21 3.44 -6.26
C LEU A 123 -23.50 2.19 -6.80
N LYS A 124 -24.21 1.07 -6.95
CA LYS A 124 -23.63 -0.15 -7.52
C LYS A 124 -23.16 0.01 -8.97
N ARG A 125 -23.87 0.81 -9.77
CA ARG A 125 -23.54 1.08 -11.17
C ARG A 125 -22.25 1.89 -11.31
N GLU A 126 -22.09 2.95 -10.51
CA GLU A 126 -20.88 3.80 -10.54
C GLU A 126 -19.62 3.01 -10.17
N PHE A 127 -19.72 2.11 -9.19
CA PHE A 127 -18.58 1.31 -8.71
C PHE A 127 -18.44 -0.06 -9.41
N GLY A 128 -19.35 -0.43 -10.31
CA GLY A 128 -19.31 -1.71 -11.02
C GLY A 128 -19.46 -2.94 -10.11
N VAL A 129 -20.15 -2.82 -8.98
CA VAL A 129 -20.25 -3.86 -7.95
C VAL A 129 -21.67 -4.43 -7.83
N THR A 130 -21.79 -5.68 -7.40
CA THR A 130 -23.09 -6.33 -7.15
C THR A 130 -23.74 -5.89 -5.84
N THR A 131 -22.93 -5.50 -4.86
CA THR A 131 -23.33 -4.98 -3.55
C THR A 131 -22.46 -3.79 -3.18
N TYR A 132 -23.05 -2.76 -2.57
CA TYR A 132 -22.28 -1.59 -2.12
C TYR A 132 -21.22 -1.95 -1.08
N LYS A 133 -21.39 -3.07 -0.38
CA LYS A 133 -20.41 -3.58 0.59
C LYS A 133 -19.09 -4.00 -0.06
N ALA A 134 -19.10 -4.32 -1.35
CA ALA A 134 -17.92 -4.72 -2.10
C ALA A 134 -17.08 -3.53 -2.59
N ILE A 135 -17.53 -2.29 -2.36
CA ILE A 135 -16.74 -1.09 -2.65
C ILE A 135 -15.44 -1.14 -1.85
N LYS A 136 -14.32 -0.79 -2.47
CA LYS A 136 -13.01 -0.79 -1.81
C LYS A 136 -12.97 0.26 -0.70
N ARG A 137 -12.23 -0.01 0.38
CA ARG A 137 -12.14 0.93 1.51
C ARG A 137 -11.62 2.31 1.11
N ARG A 138 -10.63 2.36 0.21
CA ARG A 138 -10.08 3.60 -0.35
C ARG A 138 -11.12 4.48 -1.06
N GLU A 139 -12.20 3.87 -1.53
CA GLU A 139 -13.27 4.51 -2.31
C GLU A 139 -14.49 4.86 -1.43
N CYS A 140 -14.41 4.70 -0.10
CA CYS A 140 -15.51 5.00 0.81
C CYS A 140 -15.98 6.46 0.71
N ASP A 141 -15.05 7.42 0.71
CA ASP A 141 -15.41 8.84 0.66
C ASP A 141 -16.01 9.23 -0.69
N LEU A 142 -15.50 8.63 -1.77
CA LEU A 142 -16.07 8.77 -3.11
C LEU A 142 -17.50 8.20 -3.16
N ALA A 143 -17.75 7.06 -2.54
CA ALA A 143 -19.07 6.46 -2.46
C ALA A 143 -20.07 7.36 -1.74
N ILE A 144 -19.64 8.03 -0.66
CA ILE A 144 -20.45 9.02 0.04
C ILE A 144 -20.75 10.20 -0.89
N GLY A 145 -19.75 10.73 -1.60
CA GLY A 145 -19.93 11.83 -2.56
C GLY A 145 -20.92 11.50 -3.68
N VAL A 146 -20.86 10.27 -4.22
CA VAL A 146 -21.83 9.78 -5.23
C VAL A 146 -23.25 9.76 -4.67
N VAL A 147 -23.43 9.32 -3.43
CA VAL A 147 -24.75 9.31 -2.76
C VAL A 147 -25.24 10.73 -2.51
N GLU A 148 -24.39 11.64 -2.05
CA GLU A 148 -24.77 13.03 -1.81
C GLU A 148 -25.15 13.78 -3.09
N ALA A 149 -24.47 13.48 -4.20
CA ALA A 149 -24.76 14.02 -5.52
C ALA A 149 -25.95 13.35 -6.23
N TYR A 150 -26.61 12.37 -5.62
CA TYR A 150 -27.74 11.67 -6.23
C TYR A 150 -28.88 12.64 -6.59
N GLU A 151 -29.42 12.48 -7.80
CA GLU A 151 -30.57 13.22 -8.31
C GLU A 151 -31.69 12.25 -8.68
N LEU A 152 -32.94 12.66 -8.45
CA LEU A 152 -34.08 11.79 -8.71
C LEU A 152 -34.38 11.68 -10.20
N PRO A 153 -34.66 10.46 -10.70
CA PRO A 153 -35.32 10.29 -11.98
C PRO A 153 -36.65 11.05 -12.01
N ARG A 154 -36.94 11.72 -13.14
CA ARG A 154 -38.16 12.53 -13.34
C ARG A 154 -39.44 11.78 -12.94
N VAL A 155 -39.54 10.51 -13.30
CA VAL A 155 -40.69 9.65 -12.97
C VAL A 155 -40.89 9.54 -11.45
N LEU A 156 -39.83 9.28 -10.68
CA LEU A 156 -39.93 9.19 -9.22
C LEU A 156 -40.21 10.54 -8.58
N GLN A 157 -39.66 11.62 -9.15
CA GLN A 157 -39.92 12.97 -8.66
C GLN A 157 -41.41 13.34 -8.82
N GLU A 158 -42.03 12.98 -9.94
CA GLU A 158 -43.46 13.18 -10.18
C GLU A 158 -44.33 12.36 -9.23
N GLU A 159 -44.02 11.07 -9.03
CA GLU A 159 -44.71 10.19 -8.07
C GLU A 159 -44.69 10.77 -6.64
N ILE A 160 -43.50 11.20 -6.17
CA ILE A 160 -43.32 11.78 -4.83
C ILE A 160 -44.11 13.08 -4.69
N ASN A 161 -44.04 13.95 -5.70
CA ASN A 161 -44.78 15.22 -5.68
C ASN A 161 -46.29 14.99 -5.68
N ALA A 162 -46.80 13.98 -6.40
CA ALA A 162 -48.21 13.62 -6.37
C ALA A 162 -48.65 13.13 -4.98
N ALA A 163 -47.89 12.20 -4.38
CA ALA A 163 -48.18 11.67 -3.05
C ALA A 163 -48.14 12.76 -1.96
N ASN A 164 -47.12 13.62 -1.99
CA ASN A 164 -47.00 14.71 -1.02
C ASN A 164 -48.08 15.79 -1.17
N ARG A 165 -48.62 16.01 -2.38
CA ARG A 165 -49.73 16.96 -2.62
C ARG A 165 -51.08 16.43 -2.16
N GLN A 166 -51.32 15.11 -2.19
CA GLN A 166 -52.60 14.51 -1.80
C GLN A 166 -52.96 14.73 -0.31
N ILE A 167 -52.00 15.06 0.55
CA ILE A 167 -52.25 15.35 1.98
C ILE A 167 -52.55 16.85 2.22
N ILE A 168 -52.25 17.74 1.28
CA ILE A 168 -52.47 19.20 1.45
C ILE A 168 -53.93 19.61 1.11
N MET A 169 -54.83 18.66 0.83
CA MET A 169 -56.26 18.88 0.60
C MET A 169 -57.09 18.42 1.79
#